data_AF-A0A3D2U4X8-F1
#
_entry.id   AF-A0A3D2U4X8-F1
#
_cell.length_a   1.000
_cell.length_b   1.000
_cell.length_c   1.000
_cell.angle_alpha   90.00
_cell.angle_beta   90.00
_cell.angle_gamma   90.00
#
_symmetry.space_group_name_H-M   'P 1'
#
loop_
_entity.id
_entity.type
_entity.pdbx_description
1 polymer ?
#
loop_
_entity_poly.entity_id
_entity_poly.type
_entity_poly.pdbx_seq_one_letter_code
_entity_poly.pdbx_strand_id
1 'polypeptide(L)'
;MKASAFATVIGGALVVLAPVGIVAPAAYLRGLQAVATQMPLVYTLAVAGAVLSLLVLVQPKRGRSRLELMMRVLAWLGLIKSVALLWLPGFPGMAMEWATTLPGWAMRLGNMCDLAFGLFMLWTARRLITIDSSSTGESTE
;
A
#
# COMPACT_ATOMS: atom_id res chain seq x y z
N MET A 1 13.19 -11.89 4.91
CA MET A 1 11.73 -12.10 4.74
C MET A 1 11.44 -12.24 3.25
N LYS A 2 10.62 -13.21 2.82
CA LYS A 2 10.25 -13.38 1.40
C LYS A 2 9.35 -12.23 0.92
N ALA A 3 9.47 -11.83 -0.34
CA ALA A 3 8.66 -10.75 -0.92
C ALA A 3 7.15 -11.05 -0.87
N SER A 4 6.78 -12.33 -1.02
CA SER A 4 5.41 -12.82 -0.85
C SER A 4 4.88 -12.62 0.57
N ALA A 5 5.65 -13.01 1.59
CA ALA A 5 5.28 -12.82 2.99
C ALA A 5 5.09 -11.32 3.33
N PHE A 6 5.99 -10.48 2.82
CA PHE A 6 5.88 -9.04 2.99
C PHE A 6 4.62 -8.45 2.35
N ALA A 7 4.35 -8.81 1.09
CA ALA A 7 3.14 -8.41 0.37
C ALA A 7 1.85 -8.88 1.06
N THR A 8 1.85 -10.08 1.66
CA THR A 8 0.72 -10.61 2.43
C THR A 8 0.47 -9.78 3.69
N VAL A 9 1.50 -9.49 4.48
CA VAL A 9 1.36 -8.75 5.75
C VAL A 9 0.82 -7.34 5.50
N ILE A 10 1.42 -6.61 4.56
CA ILE A 10 0.99 -5.23 4.28
C ILE A 10 -0.36 -5.20 3.54
N GLY A 11 -0.56 -6.10 2.57
CA GLY A 11 -1.85 -6.24 1.88
C GLY A 11 -2.98 -6.55 2.86
N GLY A 12 -2.74 -7.48 3.79
CA GLY A 12 -3.69 -7.82 4.85
C GLY A 12 -3.97 -6.64 5.79
N ALA A 13 -2.94 -5.91 6.22
CA ALA A 13 -3.11 -4.73 7.07
C ALA A 13 -4.00 -3.67 6.41
N LEU A 14 -3.78 -3.39 5.11
CA LEU A 14 -4.61 -2.45 4.35
C LEU A 14 -6.06 -2.93 4.22
N VAL A 15 -6.26 -4.22 3.93
CA VAL A 15 -7.60 -4.81 3.81
C VAL A 15 -8.37 -4.77 5.13
N VAL A 16 -7.68 -4.88 6.27
CA VAL A 16 -8.30 -4.80 7.61
C VAL A 16 -8.59 -3.35 8.00
N LEU A 17 -7.69 -2.42 7.71
CA LEU A 17 -7.77 -1.03 8.19
C LEU A 17 -8.62 -0.12 7.28
N ALA A 18 -8.55 -0.29 5.97
CA ALA A 18 -9.25 0.56 5.01
C ALA A 18 -10.79 0.58 5.19
N PRO A 19 -11.48 -0.54 5.52
CA PRO A 19 -12.91 -0.52 5.81
C PRO A 19 -13.30 0.45 6.94
N VAL A 20 -12.44 0.62 7.95
CA VAL A 20 -12.68 1.57 9.05
C VAL A 20 -12.74 3.01 8.52
N GLY A 21 -11.83 3.38 7.62
CA GLY A 21 -11.83 4.70 6.99
C GLY A 21 -12.97 4.93 5.98
N ILE A 22 -13.55 3.86 5.44
CA ILE A 22 -14.75 3.94 4.57
C ILE A 22 -16.02 4.16 5.41
N VAL A 23 -16.21 3.36 6.46
CA VAL A 23 -17.44 3.37 7.27
C VAL A 23 -17.42 4.46 8.33
N ALA A 24 -16.28 4.67 8.98
CA ALA A 24 -16.11 5.57 10.12
C ALA A 24 -14.86 6.48 9.96
N PRO A 25 -14.85 7.40 8.97
CA PRO A 25 -13.68 8.22 8.64
C PRO A 25 -13.16 9.06 9.81
N ALA A 26 -14.04 9.57 10.68
CA ALA A 26 -13.64 10.34 11.86
C ALA A 26 -12.88 9.47 12.90
N ALA A 27 -13.31 8.22 13.11
CA ALA A 27 -12.62 7.29 14.01
C ALA A 27 -11.27 6.86 13.42
N TYR A 28 -11.24 6.63 12.11
CA TYR A 28 -10.02 6.33 11.37
C TYR A 28 -8.98 7.46 11.48
N LEU A 29 -9.39 8.73 11.34
CA LEU A 29 -8.50 9.88 11.53
C LEU A 29 -7.95 9.97 12.95
N ARG A 30 -8.77 9.76 13.99
CA ARG A 30 -8.27 9.76 15.37
C ARG A 30 -7.24 8.65 15.61
N GLY A 31 -7.49 7.46 15.05
CA GLY A 31 -6.53 6.36 15.07
C GLY A 31 -5.22 6.72 14.36
N LEU A 32 -5.32 7.33 13.18
CA LEU A 32 -4.16 7.80 12.42
C LEU A 32 -3.38 8.89 13.16
N GLN A 33 -4.05 9.83 13.85
CA GLN A 33 -3.39 10.84 14.67
C GLN A 33 -2.61 10.22 15.83
N ALA A 34 -3.20 9.23 16.51
CA ALA A 34 -2.52 8.50 17.59
C ALA A 34 -1.31 7.70 17.08
N VAL A 35 -1.32 7.27 15.81
CA VAL A 35 -0.20 6.59 15.17
C VAL A 35 0.84 7.56 14.61
N ALA A 36 0.42 8.74 14.12
CA ALA A 36 1.31 9.75 13.54
C ALA A 36 2.28 10.34 14.56
N THR A 37 1.94 10.31 15.85
CA THR A 37 2.86 10.66 16.94
C THR A 37 3.99 9.64 17.11
N GLN A 38 3.85 8.43 16.56
CA GLN A 38 4.87 7.39 16.51
C GLN A 38 5.65 7.47 15.19
N MET A 39 6.48 8.50 15.06
CA MET A 39 7.33 8.75 13.87
C MET A 39 8.05 7.50 13.32
N PRO A 40 8.63 6.59 14.14
CA PRO A 40 9.26 5.37 13.63
C PRO A 40 8.30 4.49 12.82
N LEU A 41 7.02 4.41 13.22
CA LEU A 41 6.02 3.59 12.56
C LEU A 41 5.57 4.20 11.24
N VAL A 42 5.46 5.53 11.18
CA VAL A 42 5.15 6.28 9.95
C VAL A 42 6.23 6.05 8.89
N TYR A 43 7.51 6.15 9.27
CA TYR A 43 8.62 5.87 8.35
C TYR A 43 8.65 4.41 7.91
N THR A 44 8.37 3.47 8.83
CA THR A 44 8.29 2.04 8.49
C THR A 44 7.20 1.78 7.45
N LEU A 45 6.03 2.41 7.59
CA LEU A 45 4.94 2.32 6.62
C LEU A 45 5.31 2.98 5.28
N ALA A 46 6.00 4.12 5.31
CA ALA A 46 6.44 4.81 4.11
C ALA A 46 7.44 3.96 3.30
N VAL A 47 8.47 3.41 3.97
CA VAL A 47 9.41 2.46 3.37
C VAL A 47 8.67 1.25 2.82
N ALA A 48 7.71 0.70 3.58
CA ALA A 48 6.95 -0.44 3.13
C ALA A 48 6.17 -0.13 1.85
N GLY A 49 5.46 1.00 1.81
CA GLY A 49 4.74 1.45 0.62
C GLY A 49 5.66 1.66 -0.59
N ALA A 50 6.89 2.16 -0.39
CA ALA A 50 7.87 2.36 -1.46
C ALA A 50 8.32 1.02 -2.06
N VAL A 51 8.70 0.07 -1.20
CA VAL A 51 9.13 -1.28 -1.61
C VAL A 51 8.02 -1.98 -2.38
N LEU A 52 6.77 -1.87 -1.92
CA LEU A 52 5.62 -2.49 -2.59
C LEU A 52 5.33 -1.87 -3.95
N SER A 53 5.36 -0.55 -4.03
CA SER A 53 5.17 0.16 -5.29
C SER A 53 6.24 -0.24 -6.31
N LEU A 54 7.50 -0.38 -5.87
CA LEU A 54 8.60 -0.86 -6.72
C LEU A 54 8.39 -2.30 -7.17
N LEU A 55 7.94 -3.20 -6.29
CA LEU A 55 7.64 -4.59 -6.66
C LEU A 55 6.59 -4.68 -7.78
N VAL A 56 5.60 -3.80 -7.78
CA VAL A 56 4.59 -3.74 -8.86
C VAL A 56 5.17 -3.16 -10.14
N LEU A 57 6.00 -2.12 -10.05
CA LEU A 57 6.58 -1.44 -11.21
C LEU A 57 7.64 -2.27 -11.95
N VAL A 58 8.40 -3.08 -11.21
CA VAL A 58 9.48 -3.93 -11.74
C VAL A 58 8.94 -5.19 -12.44
N GLN A 59 7.69 -5.60 -12.19
CA GLN A 59 7.12 -6.76 -12.88
C GLN A 59 7.09 -6.55 -14.41
N PRO A 60 7.44 -7.60 -15.20
CA PRO A 60 7.45 -7.50 -16.65
C PRO A 60 6.04 -7.25 -17.20
N LYS A 61 5.94 -6.38 -18.21
CA LYS A 61 4.66 -6.07 -18.89
C LYS A 61 4.16 -7.32 -19.59
N ARG A 62 3.12 -7.98 -19.05
CA ARG A 62 2.55 -9.19 -19.67
C ARG A 62 1.35 -8.91 -20.58
N GLY A 63 0.93 -7.64 -20.73
CA GLY A 63 -0.03 -7.23 -21.74
C GLY A 63 -0.42 -5.75 -21.66
N ARG A 64 -1.25 -5.29 -22.61
CA ARG A 64 -1.87 -3.95 -22.61
C ARG A 64 -3.27 -3.98 -21.98
N SER A 65 -3.43 -4.65 -20.82
CA SER A 65 -4.73 -4.60 -20.14
C SER A 65 -4.92 -3.24 -19.44
N ARG A 66 -6.11 -2.63 -19.55
CA ARG A 66 -6.43 -1.37 -18.85
C ARG A 66 -6.20 -1.47 -17.35
N LEU A 67 -6.46 -2.65 -16.78
CA LEU A 67 -6.29 -2.94 -15.36
C LEU A 67 -4.80 -2.89 -14.97
N GLU A 68 -3.90 -3.47 -15.75
CA GLU A 68 -2.44 -3.39 -15.51
C GLU A 68 -1.90 -1.95 -15.59
N LEU A 69 -2.42 -1.15 -16.51
CA LEU A 69 -2.05 0.26 -16.64
C LEU A 69 -2.52 1.06 -15.41
N MET A 70 -3.76 0.85 -14.98
CA MET A 70 -4.32 1.48 -13.78
C MET A 70 -3.53 1.09 -12.51
N MET A 71 -3.12 -0.16 -12.39
CA MET A 71 -2.32 -0.63 -11.26
C MET A 71 -0.92 -0.03 -11.23
N ARG A 72 -0.27 0.15 -12.40
CA ARG A 72 1.01 0.86 -12.47
C ARG A 72 0.87 2.33 -12.09
N VAL A 73 -0.22 2.99 -12.49
CA VAL A 73 -0.50 4.38 -12.06
C VAL A 73 -0.69 4.44 -10.54
N LEU A 74 -1.46 3.51 -9.96
CA LEU A 74 -1.63 3.42 -8.51
C LEU A 74 -0.31 3.15 -7.78
N ALA A 75 0.53 2.25 -8.32
CA ALA A 75 1.87 1.99 -7.78
C ALA A 75 2.76 3.23 -7.85
N TRP A 76 2.74 3.99 -8.96
CA TRP A 76 3.46 5.26 -9.03
C TRP A 76 2.98 6.27 -7.99
N LEU A 77 1.66 6.40 -7.80
CA LEU A 77 1.10 7.28 -6.77
C LEU A 77 1.51 6.85 -5.36
N GLY A 78 1.49 5.55 -5.08
CA GLY A 78 1.99 4.97 -3.83
C GLY A 78 3.46 5.26 -3.59
N LEU A 79 4.30 5.12 -4.62
CA LEU A 79 5.73 5.40 -4.55
C LEU A 79 5.98 6.89 -4.25
N ILE A 80 5.30 7.79 -4.97
CA ILE A 80 5.42 9.24 -4.77
C ILE A 80 5.01 9.61 -3.34
N LYS A 81 3.89 9.07 -2.84
CA LYS A 81 3.41 9.29 -1.47
C LYS A 81 4.45 8.83 -0.44
N SER A 82 4.99 7.63 -0.62
CA SER A 82 6.01 7.07 0.27
C SER A 82 7.31 7.86 0.25
N VAL A 83 7.78 8.29 -0.91
CA VAL A 83 8.99 9.12 -1.03
C VAL A 83 8.77 10.48 -0.40
N ALA A 84 7.62 11.11 -0.61
CA ALA A 84 7.29 12.39 0.02
C ALA A 84 7.29 12.31 1.55
N LEU A 85 6.73 11.21 2.11
CA LEU A 85 6.74 10.95 3.55
C LEU A 85 8.16 10.73 4.12
N LEU A 86 9.09 10.21 3.31
CA LEU A 86 10.48 9.98 3.72
C LEU A 86 11.37 11.22 3.55
N TRP A 87 11.11 12.04 2.54
CA TRP A 87 12.00 13.12 2.14
C TRP A 87 11.69 14.44 2.84
N LEU A 88 10.42 14.80 3.05
CA LEU A 88 10.07 16.09 3.65
C LEU A 88 9.95 15.98 5.18
N PRO A 89 10.89 16.56 5.96
CA PRO A 89 10.71 16.68 7.40
C PRO A 89 9.46 17.51 7.71
N GLY A 90 8.58 16.99 8.57
CA GLY A 90 7.32 17.64 8.94
C GLY A 90 6.14 17.36 8.00
N PHE A 91 6.36 16.75 6.84
CA PHE A 91 5.26 16.36 5.94
C PHE A 91 4.24 15.42 6.59
N PRO A 92 4.60 14.45 7.46
CA PRO A 92 3.61 13.66 8.17
C PRO A 92 2.65 14.49 9.04
N GLY A 93 3.16 15.52 9.71
CA GLY A 93 2.37 16.44 10.53
C GLY A 93 1.44 17.30 9.66
N MET A 94 2.00 17.93 8.62
CA MET A 94 1.24 18.75 7.67
C MET A 94 0.17 17.93 6.93
N ALA A 95 0.49 16.70 6.54
CA ALA A 95 -0.45 15.79 5.88
C ALA A 95 -1.60 15.38 6.82
N MET A 96 -1.32 15.21 8.11
CA MET A 96 -2.37 14.92 9.10
C MET A 96 -3.23 16.13 9.41
N GLU A 97 -2.66 17.33 9.51
CA GLU A 97 -3.43 18.58 9.63
C GLU A 97 -4.29 18.81 8.39
N TRP A 98 -3.76 18.54 7.20
CA TRP A 98 -4.55 18.63 5.98
C TRP A 98 -5.66 17.57 5.94
N ALA A 99 -5.39 16.35 6.40
CA ALA A 99 -6.37 15.27 6.43
C ALA A 99 -7.59 15.57 7.32
N THR A 100 -7.44 16.38 8.37
CA THR A 100 -8.59 16.81 9.19
C THR A 100 -9.46 17.86 8.51
N THR A 101 -8.93 18.57 7.51
CA THR A 101 -9.69 19.54 6.71
C THR A 101 -10.43 18.91 5.52
N LEU A 102 -10.13 17.65 5.20
CA LEU A 102 -10.76 16.97 4.07
C LEU A 102 -12.23 16.61 4.37
N PRO A 103 -13.14 16.77 3.40
CA PRO A 103 -14.50 16.30 3.53
C PRO A 103 -14.53 14.77 3.61
N GLY A 104 -15.49 14.21 4.36
CA GLY A 104 -15.56 12.77 4.62
C GLY A 104 -15.59 11.88 3.38
N TRP A 105 -16.13 12.36 2.25
CA TRP A 105 -16.13 11.61 0.99
C TRP A 105 -14.72 11.41 0.41
N ALA A 106 -13.81 12.38 0.58
CA ALA A 106 -12.44 12.29 0.10
C ALA A 106 -11.65 11.25 0.90
N MET A 107 -11.86 11.19 2.21
CA MET A 107 -11.31 10.12 3.07
C MET A 107 -11.83 8.75 2.67
N ARG A 108 -13.13 8.63 2.39
CA ARG A 108 -13.72 7.35 1.94
C ARG A 108 -13.08 6.89 0.64
N LEU A 109 -12.93 7.79 -0.33
CA LEU A 109 -12.30 7.48 -1.61
C LEU A 109 -10.84 7.06 -1.46
N GLY A 110 -10.07 7.78 -0.62
CA GLY A 110 -8.69 7.42 -0.31
C GLY A 110 -8.57 6.01 0.30
N ASN A 111 -9.46 5.68 1.24
CA ASN A 111 -9.50 4.35 1.83
C ASN A 111 -9.99 3.27 0.86
N MET A 112 -10.89 3.56 -0.08
CA MET A 112 -11.24 2.63 -1.15
C MET A 112 -10.04 2.32 -2.05
N CYS A 113 -9.21 3.32 -2.36
CA CYS A 113 -7.96 3.13 -3.08
C CYS A 113 -6.98 2.26 -2.28
N ASP A 114 -6.82 2.51 -0.99
CA ASP A 114 -5.95 1.72 -0.10
C ASP A 114 -6.45 0.27 0.02
N LEU A 115 -7.77 0.04 0.08
CA LEU A 115 -8.38 -1.29 0.06
C LEU A 115 -8.11 -2.03 -1.25
N ALA A 116 -8.35 -1.37 -2.39
CA ALA A 116 -8.11 -1.95 -3.70
C ALA A 116 -6.62 -2.30 -3.89
N PHE A 117 -5.73 -1.43 -3.41
CA PHE A 117 -4.30 -1.68 -3.39
C PHE A 117 -3.94 -2.86 -2.48
N GLY A 118 -4.52 -2.96 -1.28
CA GLY A 118 -4.33 -4.08 -0.37
C GLY A 118 -4.74 -5.44 -0.96
N LEU A 119 -5.91 -5.50 -1.61
CA LEU A 119 -6.39 -6.69 -2.31
C LEU A 119 -5.45 -7.09 -3.46
N PHE A 120 -4.97 -6.10 -4.20
CA PHE A 120 -4.00 -6.34 -5.26
C PHE A 120 -2.67 -6.88 -4.73
N MET A 121 -2.23 -6.40 -3.57
CA MET A 121 -1.02 -6.90 -2.92
C MET A 121 -1.16 -8.35 -2.48
N LEU A 122 -2.31 -8.74 -1.94
CA LEU A 122 -2.61 -10.15 -1.62
C LEU A 122 -2.61 -11.02 -2.89
N TRP A 123 -3.16 -10.52 -3.99
CA TRP A 123 -3.12 -11.21 -5.27
C TRP A 123 -1.68 -11.35 -5.82
N THR A 124 -0.87 -10.30 -5.69
CA THR A 124 0.54 -10.32 -6.09
C THR A 124 1.35 -11.28 -5.23
N ALA A 125 1.13 -11.29 -3.92
CA ALA A 125 1.73 -12.25 -3.00
C ALA A 125 1.43 -13.69 -3.40
N ARG A 126 0.16 -13.97 -3.74
CA ARG A 126 -0.26 -15.28 -4.24
C ARG A 126 0.50 -15.68 -5.51
N ARG A 127 0.66 -14.77 -6.47
CA ARG A 127 1.44 -15.03 -7.69
C ARG A 127 2.92 -15.30 -7.41
N LEU A 128 3.54 -14.52 -6.51
CA LEU A 128 4.94 -14.73 -6.12
C LEU A 128 5.15 -16.12 -5.48
N ILE A 129 4.22 -16.55 -4.63
CA ILE A 129 4.25 -17.91 -4.03
C ILE A 129 4.19 -18.98 -5.13
N THR A 130 3.32 -18.82 -6.12
CA THR A 130 3.20 -19.78 -7.23
C THR A 130 4.48 -19.87 -8.06
N ILE A 131 5.14 -18.74 -8.34
CA ILE A 131 6.39 -18.71 -9.11
C ILE A 131 7.53 -19.40 -8.33
N ASP A 132 7.68 -19.09 -7.04
CA ASP A 132 8.67 -19.74 -6.18
C ASP A 132 8.45 -21.27 -6.12
N SER A 133 7.19 -21.72 -6.11
CA SER A 133 6.88 -23.15 -6.10
C SER A 133 7.20 -23.85 -7.44
N SER A 134 7.03 -23.19 -8.59
CA SER A 134 7.36 -23.76 -9.90
C SER A 134 8.86 -23.89 -10.14
N SER A 135 9.67 -22.90 -9.70
CA SER A 135 11.13 -22.98 -9.86
C SER A 135 11.78 -24.04 -8.98
N THR A 136 11.09 -24.50 -7.93
CA THR A 136 11.59 -25.55 -7.04
C THR A 136 11.19 -26.95 -7.52
N GLY A 137 10.23 -27.06 -8.46
CA GLY A 137 9.79 -28.33 -9.05
C GLY A 137 10.60 -28.78 -10.27
N GLU A 138 11.24 -27.85 -10.99
CA GLU A 138 12.07 -28.16 -12.18
C GLU A 138 13.49 -28.64 -11.85
N SER A 139 13.94 -28.61 -10.59
CA SER A 139 15.31 -29.00 -10.21
C SER A 139 15.46 -30.46 -9.76
N THR A 140 14.46 -31.31 -10.02
CA THR A 140 14.45 -32.73 -9.60
C THR A 140 14.10 -33.72 -10.72
N GLU A 141 14.16 -33.30 -11.99
CA GLU A 141 14.12 -34.21 -13.14
C GLU A 141 15.46 -34.21 -13.89
#